data_AF-A0A3S4LWM0-F1
#
_entry.id   AF-A0A3S4LWM0-F1
#
_cell.length_a   1.000
_cell.length_b   1.000
_cell.length_c   1.000
_cell.angle_alpha   90.00
_cell.angle_beta   90.00
_cell.angle_gamma   90.00
#
_symmetry.space_group_name_H-M   'P 1'
#
loop_
_entity.id
_entity.type
_entity.pdbx_description
1 polymer ?
#
loop_
_entity_poly.entity_id
_entity_poly.type
_entity_poly.pdbx_seq_one_letter_code
_entity_poly.pdbx_strand_id
1 'polypeptide(L)'
;MLAGVICGNRYDEHWNLAKETVDFYDLKGDLEAVLDLTGKLGDIQFKAEMNPALHPGQSAAIYLKDERIGFIGVVHPELERKLDLNGRTLVFETGME
;
A
#
# COMPACT_ATOMS: atom_id res chain seq x y z
N MET A 1 14.41 6.30 3.42
CA MET A 1 13.04 5.76 3.53
C MET A 1 12.11 6.60 2.66
N LEU A 2 11.25 5.94 1.89
CA LEU A 2 10.19 6.51 1.08
C LEU A 2 8.87 5.92 1.57
N ALA A 3 7.89 6.77 1.85
CA ALA A 3 6.56 6.35 2.29
C ALA A 3 5.48 7.11 1.53
N GLY A 4 4.28 6.55 1.48
CA GLY A 4 3.13 7.16 0.83
C GLY A 4 1.82 6.65 1.37
N VAL A 5 0.76 7.40 1.08
CA VAL A 5 -0.61 7.13 1.53
C VAL A 5 -1.59 7.51 0.42
N ILE A 6 -2.61 6.68 0.20
CA ILE A 6 -3.74 6.98 -0.69
C ILE A 6 -5.06 6.68 0.02
N CYS A 7 -6.09 7.47 -0.27
CA CYS A 7 -7.45 7.27 0.22
C CYS A 7 -8.46 7.94 -0.73
N GLY A 8 -9.75 7.63 -0.55
CA GLY A 8 -10.83 8.19 -1.37
C GLY A 8 -11.06 7.43 -2.67
N ASN A 9 -11.50 8.13 -3.71
CA ASN A 9 -11.79 7.53 -5.01
C ASN A 9 -10.51 7.37 -5.83
N ARG A 10 -10.43 6.31 -6.64
CA ARG A 10 -9.31 6.05 -7.56
C ARG A 10 -9.09 7.18 -8.56
N TYR A 11 -10.19 7.80 -8.98
CA TYR A 11 -10.19 8.95 -9.87
C TYR A 11 -11.05 10.06 -9.28
N ASP A 12 -10.73 11.29 -9.65
CA ASP A 12 -11.63 12.42 -9.48
C ASP A 12 -12.94 12.18 -10.27
N GLU A 13 -13.95 12.99 -9.97
CA GLU A 13 -15.23 12.90 -10.66
C GLU A 13 -15.05 13.03 -12.18
N HIS A 14 -15.49 12.00 -12.89
CA HIS A 14 -15.27 11.90 -14.33
C HIS A 14 -16.45 11.23 -15.01
N TRP A 15 -16.89 11.80 -16.14
CA TRP A 15 -18.10 11.40 -16.86
C TRP A 15 -18.08 9.95 -17.39
N ASN A 16 -16.89 9.39 -17.60
CA ASN A 16 -16.68 8.05 -18.18
C ASN A 16 -15.89 7.08 -17.27
N LEU A 17 -15.56 7.47 -16.03
CA LEU A 17 -14.87 6.57 -15.10
C LEU A 17 -15.80 6.23 -13.94
N ALA A 18 -15.77 4.96 -13.52
CA ALA A 18 -16.58 4.52 -12.39
C ALA A 18 -16.09 5.15 -11.09
N LYS A 19 -17.05 5.49 -10.21
CA LYS A 19 -16.76 6.00 -8.87
C LYS A 19 -16.44 4.83 -7.95
N GLU A 20 -15.15 4.47 -7.89
CA GLU A 20 -14.63 3.38 -7.06
C GLU A 20 -13.60 3.91 -6.07
N THR A 21 -13.61 3.39 -4.85
CA THR A 21 -12.61 3.71 -3.83
C THR A 21 -11.32 2.93 -4.07
N VAL A 22 -10.18 3.58 -3.85
CA VAL A 22 -8.85 2.94 -3.97
C VAL A 22 -8.76 1.71 -3.09
N ASP A 23 -8.16 0.64 -3.60
CA ASP A 23 -7.92 -0.62 -2.90
C ASP A 23 -6.43 -1.00 -2.83
N PHE A 24 -6.14 -2.18 -2.27
CA PHE A 24 -4.77 -2.65 -2.06
C PHE A 24 -3.98 -2.79 -3.35
N TYR A 25 -4.62 -3.21 -4.44
CA TYR A 25 -3.97 -3.45 -5.71
C TYR A 25 -3.67 -2.15 -6.45
N ASP A 26 -4.43 -1.09 -6.19
CA ASP A 26 -4.12 0.25 -6.69
C ASP A 26 -2.77 0.73 -6.14
N LEU A 27 -2.60 0.74 -4.81
CA LEU A 27 -1.34 1.15 -4.19
C LEU A 27 -0.19 0.19 -4.50
N LYS A 28 -0.49 -1.11 -4.61
CA LYS A 28 0.51 -2.11 -4.99
C LYS A 28 1.04 -1.85 -6.40
N GLY A 29 0.17 -1.52 -7.36
CA GLY A 29 0.56 -1.20 -8.72
C GLY A 29 1.49 0.01 -8.79
N ASP A 30 1.18 1.08 -8.06
CA ASP A 30 2.03 2.27 -7.98
C ASP A 30 3.41 1.94 -7.39
N LEU A 31 3.43 1.15 -6.31
CA LEU A 31 4.68 0.73 -5.68
C LEU A 31 5.50 -0.22 -6.56
N GLU A 32 4.86 -1.14 -7.28
CA GLU A 32 5.53 -2.00 -8.27
C GLU A 32 6.16 -1.16 -9.38
N ALA A 33 5.48 -0.12 -9.87
CA ALA A 33 6.04 0.80 -10.86
C ALA A 33 7.27 1.56 -10.32
N VAL A 34 7.27 1.96 -9.04
CA VAL A 34 8.43 2.58 -8.39
C VAL A 34 9.59 1.58 -8.25
N LEU A 35 9.31 0.35 -7.80
CA LEU A 35 10.33 -0.68 -7.58
C LEU A 35 10.92 -1.20 -8.90
N ASP A 36 10.16 -1.17 -10.00
CA ASP A 36 10.65 -1.57 -11.33
C ASP A 36 11.79 -0.68 -11.83
N LEU A 37 11.83 0.60 -11.41
CA LEU A 37 12.94 1.51 -11.72
C LEU A 37 14.30 1.01 -11.21
N THR A 38 14.32 0.08 -10.25
CA THR A 38 15.55 -0.53 -9.75
C THR A 38 16.08 -1.64 -10.66
N GLY A 39 15.28 -2.12 -11.62
CA GLY A 39 15.56 -3.28 -12.46
C GLY A 39 15.52 -4.62 -11.70
N LYS A 40 15.01 -4.64 -10.46
CA LYS A 40 14.98 -5.82 -9.57
C LYS A 40 13.57 -6.30 -9.24
N LEU A 41 12.54 -5.87 -9.97
CA LEU A 41 11.15 -6.22 -9.66
C LEU A 41 10.92 -7.74 -9.57
N GLY A 42 11.61 -8.54 -10.39
CA GLY A 42 11.55 -10.00 -10.33
C GLY A 42 12.05 -10.63 -9.03
N ASP A 43 12.87 -9.91 -8.26
CA ASP A 43 13.37 -10.33 -6.94
C ASP A 43 12.47 -9.83 -5.79
N ILE A 44 11.43 -9.03 -6.09
CA ILE A 44 10.51 -8.49 -5.09
C ILE A 44 9.42 -9.51 -4.74
N GLN A 45 9.16 -9.67 -3.45
CA GLN A 45 8.08 -10.51 -2.94
C GLN A 45 7.20 -9.73 -1.96
N PHE A 46 5.89 -9.78 -2.18
CA PHE A 46 4.90 -9.30 -1.22
C PHE A 46 4.37 -10.49 -0.42
N LYS A 47 4.79 -10.59 0.85
CA LYS A 47 4.40 -11.69 1.74
C LYS A 47 3.35 -11.20 2.73
N ALA A 48 2.23 -11.92 2.85
CA ALA A 48 1.24 -11.61 3.87
C ALA A 48 1.89 -11.70 5.26
N GLU A 49 1.97 -10.57 5.95
CA GLU A 49 2.63 -10.43 7.25
C GLU A 49 1.85 -9.40 8.06
N MET A 50 1.67 -9.68 9.35
CA MET A 50 0.91 -8.79 10.23
C MET A 50 1.75 -7.57 10.59
N ASN A 51 1.10 -6.41 10.62
CA ASN A 51 1.64 -5.19 11.17
C ASN A 51 0.59 -4.57 12.10
N PRO A 52 0.92 -4.17 13.35
CA PRO A 52 -0.06 -3.62 14.29
C PRO A 52 -0.83 -2.38 13.79
N ALA A 53 -0.25 -1.62 12.86
CA ALA A 53 -0.89 -0.45 12.28
C ALA A 53 -1.80 -0.77 11.08
N LEU A 54 -1.75 -2.00 10.55
CA LEU A 54 -2.42 -2.40 9.31
C LEU A 54 -3.48 -3.47 9.54
N HIS A 55 -4.42 -3.59 8.61
CA HIS A 55 -5.46 -4.59 8.60
C HIS A 55 -4.86 -6.00 8.38
N PRO A 56 -5.14 -7.00 9.24
CA PRO A 56 -4.45 -8.29 9.24
C PRO A 56 -4.65 -9.14 7.98
N GLY A 57 -5.76 -8.92 7.27
CA GLY A 57 -6.05 -9.58 5.99
C GLY A 57 -5.72 -8.76 4.74
N GLN A 58 -5.21 -7.54 4.91
CA GLN A 58 -4.95 -6.60 3.80
C GLN A 58 -3.61 -5.87 4.03
N SER A 59 -2.59 -6.63 4.44
CA SER A 59 -1.23 -6.16 4.66
C SER A 59 -0.21 -7.14 4.08
N ALA A 60 0.90 -6.62 3.59
CA ALA A 60 2.03 -7.39 3.15
C ALA A 60 3.35 -6.72 3.54
N ALA A 61 4.31 -7.52 3.98
CA ALA A 61 5.71 -7.13 4.04
C ALA A 61 6.32 -7.23 2.64
N ILE A 62 7.14 -6.25 2.30
CA ILE A 62 7.84 -6.15 1.02
C ILE A 62 9.25 -6.69 1.23
N TYR A 63 9.63 -7.70 0.46
CA TYR A 63 10.96 -8.30 0.48
C TYR A 63 11.67 -8.08 -0.84
N LEU A 64 12.95 -7.75 -0.79
CA LEU A 64 13.87 -7.88 -1.91
C LEU A 64 14.78 -9.06 -1.62
N LYS A 65 14.60 -10.16 -2.36
CA LYS A 65 15.18 -11.47 -2.01
C LYS A 65 14.71 -11.90 -0.60
N ASP A 66 15.62 -12.02 0.35
CA ASP A 66 15.33 -12.43 1.73
C ASP A 66 15.34 -11.26 2.73
N GLU A 67 15.58 -10.03 2.25
CA GLU A 67 15.62 -8.84 3.08
C GLU A 67 14.27 -8.11 3.04
N ARG A 68 13.70 -7.84 4.21
CA ARG A 68 12.46 -7.06 4.33
C ARG A 68 12.79 -5.57 4.15
N ILE A 69 12.34 -5.01 3.03
CA ILE A 69 12.58 -3.61 2.66
C ILE A 69 11.39 -2.69 2.95
N GLY A 70 10.28 -3.19 3.49
CA GLY A 70 9.11 -2.35 3.77
C GLY A 70 7.82 -3.08 4.10
N PHE A 71 6.73 -2.32 4.14
CA PHE A 71 5.35 -2.78 4.28
C PHE A 71 4.40 -2.00 3.37
N ILE A 72 3.30 -2.65 3.00
CA ILE A 72 2.14 -2.05 2.34
C ILE A 72 0.86 -2.61 2.95
N GLY A 73 -0.18 -1.80 3.12
CA GLY A 73 -1.48 -2.32 3.53
C GLY A 73 -2.52 -1.26 3.82
N VAL A 74 -3.74 -1.73 4.07
CA VAL A 74 -4.85 -0.92 4.57
C VAL A 74 -4.61 -0.61 6.04
N VAL A 75 -4.85 0.61 6.48
CA VAL A 75 -4.75 1.01 7.88
C VAL A 75 -5.75 0.21 8.72
N HIS A 76 -5.34 -0.19 9.93
CA HIS A 76 -6.23 -0.97 10.81
C HIS A 76 -7.50 -0.16 11.16
N PRO A 77 -8.72 -0.73 11.10
CA PRO A 77 -9.97 0.02 11.31
C PRO A 77 -10.05 0.74 12.67
N GLU A 78 -9.46 0.14 13.71
CA GLU A 78 -9.36 0.83 15.01
C GLU A 78 -8.49 2.08 14.96
N LEU A 79 -7.42 2.06 14.16
CA LEU A 79 -6.52 3.20 13.99
C LEU A 79 -7.17 4.26 13.09
N GLU A 80 -7.85 3.85 12.01
CA GLU A 80 -8.65 4.75 11.18
C GLU A 80 -9.66 5.52 12.03
N ARG A 81 -10.38 4.85 12.92
CA ARG A 81 -11.33 5.48 13.86
C ARG A 81 -10.64 6.39 14.88
N LYS A 82 -9.50 5.97 15.44
CA LYS A 82 -8.76 6.79 16.44
C LYS A 82 -8.21 8.08 15.83
N LEU A 83 -7.87 8.05 14.55
CA LEU A 83 -7.32 9.19 13.80
C LEU A 83 -8.38 10.00 13.05
N ASP A 84 -9.66 9.63 13.17
CA ASP A 84 -10.80 10.28 12.49
C ASP A 84 -10.63 10.33 10.96
N LEU A 85 -10.19 9.22 10.36
CA LEU A 85 -10.04 9.11 8.91
C LEU A 85 -11.41 8.89 8.24
N ASN A 86 -11.62 9.56 7.10
CA ASN A 86 -12.89 9.54 6.36
C ASN A 86 -13.24 8.20 5.69
N GLY A 87 -12.39 7.18 5.82
CA GLY A 87 -12.62 5.85 5.28
C GLY A 87 -11.32 5.09 5.01
N ARG A 88 -11.43 4.04 4.19
CA ARG A 88 -10.33 3.14 3.83
C ARG A 88 -9.11 3.94 3.37
N THR A 89 -8.03 3.81 4.13
CA THR A 89 -6.75 4.46 3.88
C THR A 89 -5.68 3.41 3.69
N LEU A 90 -4.88 3.53 2.63
CA LEU A 90 -3.80 2.60 2.32
C LEU A 90 -2.47 3.30 2.43
N VAL A 91 -1.51 2.62 3.05
CA VAL A 91 -0.16 3.15 3.28
C VAL A 91 0.89 2.19 2.79
N PHE A 92 2.04 2.72 2.40
CA PHE A 92 3.26 1.95 2.25
C PHE A 92 4.44 2.70 2.84
N GLU A 93 5.46 1.93 3.22
CA GLU A 93 6.78 2.44 3.58
C GLU A 93 7.82 1.47 3.03
N THR A 94 8.90 2.01 2.44
CA THR A 94 10.07 1.24 2.03
C THR A 94 11.37 1.96 2.36
N GLY A 95 12.38 1.19 2.78
CA GLY A 95 13.76 1.62 2.94
C GLY A 95 14.65 0.73 2.10
N MET A 96 15.17 1.27 1.01
CA MET A 96 16.33 0.70 0.32
C MET A 96 17.55 1.53 0.74
N GLU A 97 18.53 0.91 1.37
CA GLU A 97 19.88 1.46 1.53
C GLU A 97 20.70 1.25 0.25
#